data_AF-A0A4R7VJW6-F1
#
_entry.id   AF-A0A4R7VJW6-F1
#
_cell.length_a   1.000
_cell.length_b   1.000
_cell.length_c   1.000
_cell.angle_alpha   90.00
_cell.angle_beta   90.00
_cell.angle_gamma   90.00
#
_symmetry.space_group_name_H-M   'P 1'
#
loop_
_entity.id
_entity.type
_entity.pdbx_description
1 polymer ?
#
loop_
_entity_poly.entity_id
_entity_poly.type
_entity_poly.pdbx_seq_one_letter_code
_entity_poly.pdbx_strand_id
1 'polypeptide(L)'
;MADEFEVSVDGLREHAATVGSLAGEVSAVGTAAQVAVGGDSFGSIAQFFAQSIMSTSDEMRAAIGTSAQSVMDVQSGLTATANAYQQTEEHHAQVFRVADGSATVAAAATGEVGQRDKAIAVLERISREHPVSVATVAVRQVKWFRGWVGNVLASRIGDHYEKDIPDLLAREPTDANIRAVADRETAFWNSEKDGNWLGAAVSADRRYNMLVDARTDWLNEMPPAQRDQVARQLGVRLGD
;
A
#
# COMPACT_ATOMS: atom_id res chain seq x y z
N MET A 1 7.28 -37.48 8.78
CA MET A 1 8.24 -36.53 9.35
C MET A 1 8.02 -35.24 8.60
N ALA A 2 7.33 -34.28 9.21
CA ALA A 2 7.23 -32.94 8.67
C ALA A 2 8.46 -32.20 9.19
N ASP A 3 9.34 -31.76 8.29
CA ASP A 3 10.41 -30.83 8.65
C ASP A 3 9.75 -29.57 9.21
N GLU A 4 9.99 -29.33 10.50
CA GLU A 4 9.56 -28.14 11.20
C GLU A 4 10.39 -26.97 10.65
N PHE A 5 9.76 -26.13 9.83
CA PHE A 5 10.35 -24.88 9.39
C PHE A 5 10.36 -23.91 10.58
N GLU A 6 11.44 -23.97 11.37
CA GLU A 6 11.70 -23.00 12.44
C GLU A 6 12.08 -21.64 11.80
N VAL A 7 11.08 -20.79 11.60
CA VAL A 7 11.28 -19.42 11.12
C VAL A 7 11.73 -18.58 12.30
N SER A 8 13.03 -18.23 12.33
CA SER A 8 13.59 -17.34 13.36
C SER A 8 13.04 -15.91 13.20
N VAL A 9 12.11 -15.54 14.09
CA VAL A 9 11.53 -14.20 14.17
C VAL A 9 12.61 -13.14 14.44
N ASP A 10 13.63 -13.49 15.22
CA ASP A 10 14.76 -12.61 15.50
C ASP A 10 15.63 -12.39 14.25
N GLY A 11 15.87 -13.42 13.45
CA GLY A 11 16.55 -13.30 12.16
C GLY A 11 15.81 -12.42 11.15
N LEU A 12 14.47 -12.49 11.13
CA LEU A 12 13.65 -11.59 10.31
C LEU A 12 13.74 -10.13 10.75
N ARG A 13 13.77 -9.87 12.07
CA ARG A 13 13.94 -8.52 12.63
C ARG A 13 15.32 -7.94 12.35
N GLU A 14 16.36 -8.77 12.45
CA GLU A 14 17.75 -8.37 12.13
C GLU A 14 17.91 -8.06 10.63
N HIS A 15 17.29 -8.86 9.76
CA HIS A 15 17.30 -8.62 8.32
C HIS A 15 16.53 -7.33 7.96
N ALA A 16 15.36 -7.11 8.56
CA ALA A 16 14.60 -5.88 8.42
C ALA A 16 15.40 -4.63 8.86
N ALA A 17 16.15 -4.71 9.96
CA ALA A 17 17.01 -3.62 10.41
C ALA A 17 18.16 -3.34 9.43
N THR A 18 18.78 -4.39 8.89
CA THR A 18 19.85 -4.29 7.87
C THR A 18 19.35 -3.59 6.61
N VAL A 19 18.16 -3.98 6.15
CA VAL A 19 17.48 -3.41 4.97
C VAL A 19 17.16 -1.92 5.19
N GLY A 20 16.67 -1.55 6.38
CA GLY A 20 16.45 -0.14 6.75
C GLY A 20 17.73 0.70 6.77
N SER A 21 18.84 0.14 7.25
CA SER A 21 20.15 0.81 7.23
C SER A 21 20.62 1.09 5.81
N LEU A 22 20.49 0.10 4.91
CA LEU A 22 20.89 0.23 3.51
C LEU A 22 20.04 1.28 2.77
N ALA A 23 18.75 1.38 3.07
CA ALA A 23 17.88 2.44 2.54
C ALA A 23 18.32 3.84 3.00
N GLY A 24 18.72 3.97 4.27
CA GLY A 24 19.27 5.22 4.81
C GLY A 24 20.56 5.65 4.11
N GLU A 25 21.46 4.70 3.84
CA GLU A 25 22.70 4.94 3.10
C GLU A 25 22.43 5.39 1.66
N VAL A 26 21.50 4.72 0.96
CA VAL A 26 21.09 5.08 -0.40
C VAL A 26 20.49 6.49 -0.45
N SER A 27 19.65 6.85 0.52
CA SER A 27 19.09 8.20 0.63
C SER A 27 20.17 9.26 0.89
N ALA A 28 21.16 8.93 1.74
CA ALA A 28 22.28 9.81 2.02
C ALA A 28 23.17 10.03 0.79
N VAL A 29 23.43 8.98 0.01
CA VAL A 29 24.17 9.06 -1.27
C VAL A 29 23.42 9.90 -2.29
N GLY A 30 22.09 9.75 -2.41
CA GLY A 30 21.27 10.59 -3.29
C GLY A 30 21.34 12.09 -2.93
N THR A 31 21.39 12.40 -1.64
CA THR A 31 21.54 13.77 -1.13
C THR A 31 22.95 14.33 -1.38
N ALA A 32 24.00 13.51 -1.21
CA ALA A 32 25.37 13.91 -1.51
C ALA A 32 25.59 14.17 -3.02
N ALA A 33 24.98 13.35 -3.88
CA ALA A 33 24.99 13.55 -5.33
C ALA A 33 24.32 14.87 -5.74
N GLN A 34 23.30 15.32 -5.00
CA GLN A 34 22.64 16.61 -5.23
C GLN A 34 23.56 17.81 -5.00
N VAL A 35 24.39 17.76 -3.97
CA VAL A 35 25.34 18.83 -3.65
C VAL A 35 26.46 18.93 -4.70
N ALA A 36 26.87 17.79 -5.26
CA ALA A 36 27.96 17.74 -6.25
C ALA A 36 27.55 18.30 -7.63
N VAL A 37 26.28 18.16 -8.02
CA VAL A 37 25.78 18.59 -9.36
C VAL A 37 25.26 20.03 -9.35
N GLY A 38 24.96 20.61 -8.18
CA GLY A 38 24.39 21.95 -8.02
C GLY A 38 25.38 23.13 -8.07
N GLY A 39 26.64 22.94 -8.50
CA GLY A 39 27.64 24.00 -8.52
C GLY A 39 27.69 24.77 -9.85
N ASP A 40 27.56 26.11 -9.78
CA ASP A 40 27.55 27.15 -10.84
C ASP A 40 28.76 27.18 -11.82
N SER A 41 29.18 26.05 -12.35
CA SER A 41 30.47 25.87 -13.05
C SER A 41 30.37 25.80 -14.58
N PHE A 42 29.17 25.93 -15.16
CA PHE A 42 28.96 25.67 -16.58
C PHE A 42 28.57 26.95 -17.34
N GLY A 43 29.51 27.47 -18.15
CA GLY A 43 29.26 28.59 -19.08
C GLY A 43 28.18 28.28 -20.13
N SER A 44 27.71 29.29 -20.86
CA SER A 44 26.49 29.28 -21.70
C SER A 44 26.36 28.16 -22.74
N ILE A 45 27.45 27.52 -23.18
CA ILE A 45 27.43 26.36 -24.10
C ILE A 45 27.26 25.04 -23.33
N ALA A 46 27.72 24.97 -22.08
CA ALA A 46 27.56 23.80 -21.21
C ALA A 46 26.19 23.77 -20.51
N GLN A 47 25.38 24.82 -20.63
CA GLN A 47 24.05 24.93 -20.00
C GLN A 47 23.05 23.86 -20.51
N PHE A 48 23.15 23.47 -21.79
CA PHE A 48 22.35 22.36 -22.35
C PHE A 48 22.77 21.00 -21.77
N PHE A 49 24.08 20.77 -21.60
CA PHE A 49 24.57 19.56 -20.95
C PHE A 49 24.23 19.54 -19.45
N ALA A 50 24.30 20.69 -18.78
CA ALA A 50 23.88 20.83 -17.41
C ALA A 50 22.38 20.55 -17.25
N GLN A 51 21.51 21.03 -18.14
CA GLN A 51 20.08 20.70 -18.11
C GLN A 51 19.81 19.21 -18.33
N SER A 52 20.47 18.57 -19.30
CA SER A 52 20.32 17.11 -19.49
C SER A 52 20.83 16.32 -18.29
N ILE A 53 21.97 16.71 -17.72
CA ILE A 53 22.51 16.09 -16.50
C ILE A 53 21.58 16.30 -15.31
N MET A 54 20.97 17.49 -15.16
CA MET A 54 19.99 17.78 -14.11
C MET A 54 18.73 16.93 -14.28
N SER A 55 18.19 16.83 -15.51
CA SER A 55 17.03 15.97 -15.82
C SER A 55 17.29 14.50 -15.52
N THR A 56 18.42 13.96 -15.99
CA THR A 56 18.83 12.58 -15.67
C THR A 56 19.07 12.39 -14.17
N SER A 57 19.59 13.41 -13.48
CA SER A 57 19.79 13.35 -12.02
C SER A 57 18.46 13.34 -11.28
N ASP A 58 17.44 14.07 -11.74
CA ASP A 58 16.11 14.07 -11.13
C ASP A 58 15.37 12.74 -11.39
N GLU A 59 15.48 12.16 -12.58
CA GLU A 59 14.99 10.81 -12.87
C GLU A 59 15.69 9.74 -12.00
N MET A 60 17.01 9.85 -11.86
CA MET A 60 17.79 8.95 -11.00
C MET A 60 17.39 9.10 -9.53
N ARG A 61 17.12 10.32 -9.05
CA ARG A 61 16.57 10.57 -7.71
C ARG A 61 15.19 9.96 -7.53
N ALA A 62 14.31 10.09 -8.51
CA ALA A 62 12.99 9.48 -8.46
C ALA A 62 13.08 7.94 -8.42
N ALA A 63 13.99 7.35 -9.21
CA ALA A 63 14.25 5.91 -9.20
C ALA A 63 14.85 5.44 -7.86
N ILE A 64 15.78 6.21 -7.28
CA ILE A 64 16.36 5.95 -5.96
C ILE A 64 15.29 6.03 -4.86
N GLY A 65 14.44 7.06 -4.89
CA GLY A 65 13.33 7.22 -3.95
C GLY A 65 12.33 6.05 -4.05
N THR A 66 12.02 5.62 -5.27
CA THR A 66 11.16 4.45 -5.53
C THR A 66 11.79 3.15 -5.03
N SER A 67 13.10 3.00 -5.19
CA SER A 67 13.85 1.83 -4.71
C SER A 67 13.92 1.80 -3.18
N ALA A 68 14.24 2.94 -2.55
CA ALA A 68 14.23 3.07 -1.09
C ALA A 68 12.83 2.80 -0.51
N GLN A 69 11.78 3.25 -1.20
CA GLN A 69 10.40 2.94 -0.82
C GLN A 69 10.10 1.45 -0.93
N SER A 70 10.51 0.79 -2.02
CA SER A 70 10.33 -0.66 -2.21
C SER A 70 11.04 -1.46 -1.10
N VAL A 71 12.21 -1.01 -0.67
CA VAL A 71 13.01 -1.59 0.41
C VAL A 71 12.35 -1.40 1.78
N MET A 72 11.83 -0.21 2.07
CA MET A 72 11.02 0.07 3.27
C MET A 72 9.72 -0.74 3.28
N ASP A 73 9.10 -0.92 2.11
CA ASP A 73 7.93 -1.77 1.96
C ASP A 73 8.32 -3.21 2.33
N VAL A 74 9.36 -3.80 1.73
CA VAL A 74 9.86 -5.15 2.10
C VAL A 74 10.10 -5.29 3.62
N GLN A 75 10.77 -4.32 4.24
CA GLN A 75 11.02 -4.31 5.70
C GLN A 75 9.70 -4.39 6.49
N SER A 76 8.71 -3.61 6.11
CA SER A 76 7.38 -3.60 6.74
C SER A 76 6.68 -4.96 6.60
N GLY A 77 6.82 -5.62 5.46
CA GLY A 77 6.21 -6.93 5.18
C GLY A 77 6.84 -8.05 5.99
N LEU A 78 8.17 -8.04 6.12
CA LEU A 78 8.88 -8.98 6.98
C LEU A 78 8.48 -8.79 8.44
N THR A 79 8.33 -7.55 8.90
CA THR A 79 7.86 -7.23 10.25
C THR A 79 6.42 -7.71 10.48
N ALA A 80 5.53 -7.50 9.50
CA ALA A 80 4.15 -7.98 9.57
C ALA A 80 4.09 -9.51 9.63
N THR A 81 4.92 -10.20 8.83
CA THR A 81 5.02 -11.66 8.83
C THR A 81 5.53 -12.18 10.18
N ALA A 82 6.58 -11.58 10.72
CA ALA A 82 7.13 -11.90 12.04
C ALA A 82 6.07 -11.77 13.15
N ASN A 83 5.29 -10.68 13.14
CA ASN A 83 4.20 -10.49 14.10
C ASN A 83 3.07 -11.52 13.95
N ALA A 84 2.78 -11.97 12.72
CA ALA A 84 1.77 -12.99 12.47
C ALA A 84 2.18 -14.37 13.00
N TYR A 85 3.46 -14.73 12.85
CA TYR A 85 4.01 -15.93 13.48
C TYR A 85 3.92 -15.85 15.00
N GLN A 86 4.36 -14.74 15.59
CA GLN A 86 4.28 -14.54 17.03
C GLN A 86 2.84 -14.62 17.56
N GLN A 87 1.87 -14.01 16.87
CA GLN A 87 0.46 -14.07 17.28
C GLN A 87 -0.13 -15.48 17.16
N THR A 88 0.23 -16.22 16.10
CA THR A 88 -0.20 -17.61 15.91
C THR A 88 0.38 -18.51 17.01
N GLU A 89 1.65 -18.30 17.36
CA GLU A 89 2.32 -19.00 18.44
C GLU A 89 1.70 -18.67 19.80
N GLU A 90 1.43 -17.40 20.10
CA GLU A 90 0.74 -16.96 21.31
C GLU A 90 -0.67 -17.57 21.43
N HIS A 91 -1.39 -17.68 20.30
CA HIS A 91 -2.70 -18.31 20.25
C HIS A 91 -2.63 -19.82 20.51
N HIS A 92 -1.70 -20.53 19.86
CA HIS A 92 -1.46 -21.95 20.15
C HIS A 92 -1.01 -22.17 21.61
N ALA A 93 -0.12 -21.32 22.13
CA ALA A 93 0.33 -21.38 23.52
C ALA A 93 -0.79 -21.10 24.53
N GLN A 94 -1.78 -20.27 24.19
CA GLN A 94 -2.99 -20.08 24.99
C GLN A 94 -3.90 -21.31 24.97
N VAL A 95 -4.10 -21.93 23.80
CA VAL A 95 -4.91 -23.16 23.67
C VAL A 95 -4.33 -24.30 24.52
N PHE A 96 -2.99 -24.45 24.54
CA PHE A 96 -2.33 -25.45 25.38
C PHE A 96 -2.36 -25.08 26.88
N ARG A 97 -2.26 -23.80 27.26
CA ARG A 97 -2.43 -23.37 28.66
C ARG A 97 -3.85 -23.57 29.19
N VAL A 98 -4.87 -23.51 28.35
CA VAL A 98 -6.26 -23.79 28.71
C VAL A 98 -6.52 -25.31 28.84
N ALA A 99 -5.79 -26.15 28.10
CA ALA A 99 -5.89 -27.60 28.20
C ALA A 99 -5.38 -28.18 29.54
N ASP A 100 -4.42 -27.51 30.18
CA ASP A 100 -3.84 -27.92 31.48
C ASP A 100 -4.62 -27.43 32.72
N GLY A 101 -5.72 -26.69 32.56
CA GLY A 101 -6.42 -26.10 33.70
C GLY A 101 -7.85 -25.65 33.41
N SER A 102 -8.79 -26.60 33.41
CA SER A 102 -10.22 -26.47 33.78
C SER A 102 -10.89 -25.08 33.58
N ALA A 103 -11.39 -24.81 32.39
CA ALA A 103 -12.69 -24.18 32.14
C ALA A 103 -12.97 -24.13 30.63
N THR A 104 -14.10 -24.70 30.23
CA THR A 104 -14.67 -24.54 28.89
C THR A 104 -14.94 -23.06 28.60
N VAL A 105 -14.26 -22.51 27.60
CA VAL A 105 -14.75 -21.34 26.87
C VAL A 105 -14.80 -21.70 25.40
N ALA A 106 -16.02 -21.80 24.89
CA ALA A 106 -16.31 -21.89 23.48
C ALA A 106 -16.16 -20.50 22.81
N ALA A 107 -15.85 -20.53 21.52
CA ALA A 107 -15.73 -19.44 20.52
C ALA A 107 -14.33 -18.78 20.43
N ALA A 108 -13.72 -18.59 19.25
CA ALA A 108 -14.28 -18.54 17.89
C ALA A 108 -13.27 -19.05 16.85
N ALA A 109 -13.56 -20.23 16.29
CA ALA A 109 -13.16 -20.61 14.93
C ALA A 109 -14.42 -20.56 14.07
N THR A 110 -14.94 -19.35 13.81
CA THR A 110 -15.85 -19.14 12.69
C THR A 110 -14.98 -18.83 11.48
N GLY A 111 -15.26 -19.47 10.34
CA GLY A 111 -14.65 -19.16 9.04
C GLY A 111 -15.04 -17.76 8.56
N GLU A 112 -14.63 -16.72 9.27
CA GLU A 112 -14.74 -15.33 8.84
C GLU A 112 -13.84 -15.14 7.64
N VAL A 113 -14.45 -14.75 6.52
CA VAL A 113 -13.75 -14.26 5.34
C VAL A 113 -12.81 -13.14 5.80
N GLY A 114 -11.51 -13.28 5.52
CA GLY A 114 -10.52 -12.30 5.92
C GLY A 114 -10.90 -10.89 5.48
N GLN A 115 -10.61 -9.88 6.29
CA GLN A 115 -11.14 -8.53 6.07
C GLN A 115 -10.66 -7.87 4.76
N ARG A 116 -9.47 -8.21 4.25
CA ARG A 116 -9.06 -7.82 2.88
C ARG A 116 -9.78 -8.63 1.81
N ASP A 117 -10.05 -9.91 2.05
CA ASP A 117 -10.84 -10.73 1.13
C ASP A 117 -12.26 -10.18 1.00
N LYS A 118 -12.85 -9.76 2.13
CA LYS A 118 -14.13 -9.06 2.19
C LYS A 118 -14.08 -7.72 1.47
N ALA A 119 -13.04 -6.91 1.70
CA ALA A 119 -12.85 -5.65 0.98
C ALA A 119 -12.81 -5.87 -0.55
N ILE A 120 -12.06 -6.87 -1.03
CA ILE A 120 -12.00 -7.23 -2.45
C ILE A 120 -13.40 -7.63 -2.96
N ALA A 121 -14.12 -8.48 -2.22
CA ALA A 121 -15.46 -8.90 -2.61
C ALA A 121 -16.44 -7.72 -2.73
N VAL A 122 -16.36 -6.74 -1.82
CA VAL A 122 -17.15 -5.51 -1.87
C VAL A 122 -16.78 -4.68 -3.10
N LEU A 123 -15.49 -4.47 -3.35
CA LEU A 123 -15.02 -3.69 -4.51
C LEU A 123 -15.40 -4.36 -5.83
N GLU A 124 -15.27 -5.67 -5.94
CA GLU A 124 -15.66 -6.43 -7.14
C GLU A 124 -17.18 -6.46 -7.36
N ARG A 125 -17.98 -6.43 -6.28
CA ARG A 125 -19.42 -6.26 -6.37
C ARG A 125 -19.78 -4.87 -6.91
N ILE A 126 -19.24 -3.82 -6.29
CA ILE A 126 -19.49 -2.43 -6.69
C ILE A 126 -18.99 -2.18 -8.12
N SER A 127 -17.82 -2.71 -8.50
CA SER A 127 -17.27 -2.55 -9.85
C SER A 127 -18.14 -3.22 -10.93
N ARG A 128 -18.80 -4.34 -10.62
CA ARG A 128 -19.77 -4.97 -11.54
C ARG A 128 -21.04 -4.13 -11.72
N GLU A 129 -21.51 -3.47 -10.66
CA GLU A 129 -22.67 -2.59 -10.68
C GLU A 129 -22.34 -1.22 -11.31
N HIS A 130 -21.12 -0.73 -11.08
CA HIS A 130 -20.59 0.56 -11.49
C HIS A 130 -19.19 0.40 -12.13
N PRO A 131 -19.12 0.08 -13.43
CA PRO A 131 -17.83 -0.20 -14.10
C PRO A 131 -16.85 0.97 -14.09
N VAL A 132 -17.34 2.21 -14.12
CA VAL A 132 -16.56 3.44 -13.98
C VAL A 132 -16.74 3.96 -12.55
N SER A 133 -16.01 3.40 -11.60
CA SER A 133 -16.12 3.77 -10.18
C SER A 133 -14.76 3.77 -9.46
N VAL A 134 -14.73 4.40 -8.28
CA VAL A 134 -13.57 4.34 -7.39
C VAL A 134 -13.28 2.89 -6.98
N ALA A 135 -14.31 2.06 -6.86
CA ALA A 135 -14.13 0.64 -6.58
C ALA A 135 -13.33 -0.09 -7.66
N THR A 136 -13.59 0.21 -8.94
CA THR A 136 -12.88 -0.37 -10.08
C THR A 136 -11.38 -0.04 -10.03
N VAL A 137 -11.00 1.17 -9.63
CA VAL A 137 -9.57 1.54 -9.53
C VAL A 137 -8.93 1.02 -8.24
N ALA A 138 -9.67 0.98 -7.14
CA ALA A 138 -9.16 0.57 -5.83
C ALA A 138 -8.92 -0.95 -5.73
N VAL A 139 -9.68 -1.78 -6.45
CA VAL A 139 -9.58 -3.26 -6.34
C VAL A 139 -8.19 -3.79 -6.63
N ARG A 140 -7.48 -3.17 -7.57
CA ARG A 140 -6.11 -3.57 -7.92
C ARG A 140 -5.15 -3.34 -6.76
N GLN A 141 -5.22 -2.18 -6.14
CA GLN A 141 -4.38 -1.84 -4.98
C GLN A 141 -4.65 -2.81 -3.82
N VAL A 142 -5.91 -3.08 -3.51
CA VAL A 142 -6.26 -4.00 -2.41
C VAL A 142 -5.84 -5.45 -2.71
N LYS A 143 -5.93 -5.91 -3.96
CA LYS A 143 -5.41 -7.22 -4.38
C LYS A 143 -3.90 -7.31 -4.26
N TRP A 144 -3.18 -6.27 -4.65
CA TRP A 144 -1.73 -6.20 -4.48
C TRP A 144 -1.34 -6.28 -2.99
N PHE A 145 -2.01 -5.49 -2.13
CA PHE A 145 -1.81 -5.58 -0.68
C PHE A 145 -2.16 -6.96 -0.11
N ARG A 146 -3.24 -7.61 -0.57
CA ARG A 146 -3.56 -8.99 -0.18
C ARG A 146 -2.45 -9.96 -0.56
N GLY A 147 -1.90 -9.86 -1.77
CA GLY A 147 -0.81 -10.71 -2.23
C GLY A 147 0.46 -10.55 -1.38
N TRP A 148 0.67 -9.37 -0.82
CA TRP A 148 1.86 -9.03 -0.06
C TRP A 148 1.75 -9.32 1.45
N VAL A 149 0.65 -8.94 2.10
CA VAL A 149 0.46 -9.06 3.56
C VAL A 149 -0.75 -9.93 3.96
N GLY A 150 -1.34 -10.68 3.02
CA GLY A 150 -2.46 -11.58 3.30
C GLY A 150 -3.65 -10.83 3.90
N ASN A 151 -4.19 -11.32 5.03
CA ASN A 151 -5.18 -10.60 5.86
C ASN A 151 -4.59 -9.98 7.14
N VAL A 152 -3.26 -10.02 7.29
CA VAL A 152 -2.55 -9.49 8.44
C VAL A 152 -2.60 -7.96 8.41
N LEU A 153 -2.96 -7.32 9.53
CA LEU A 153 -3.18 -5.86 9.60
C LEU A 153 -4.26 -5.34 8.63
N ALA A 154 -5.19 -6.21 8.21
CA ALA A 154 -6.38 -5.79 7.46
C ALA A 154 -7.34 -4.97 8.34
N SER A 155 -7.22 -5.11 9.67
CA SER A 155 -8.20 -4.63 10.63
C SER A 155 -9.64 -4.92 10.14
N ARG A 156 -10.59 -3.99 10.28
CA ARG A 156 -11.97 -4.12 9.77
C ARG A 156 -12.19 -3.47 8.39
N ILE A 157 -11.17 -3.42 7.53
CA ILE A 157 -11.27 -2.69 6.25
C ILE A 157 -12.41 -3.20 5.35
N GLY A 158 -12.71 -4.50 5.40
CA GLY A 158 -13.82 -5.09 4.65
C GLY A 158 -15.17 -4.62 5.15
N ASP A 159 -15.36 -4.52 6.46
CA ASP A 159 -16.56 -3.92 7.06
C ASP A 159 -16.66 -2.43 6.72
N HIS A 160 -15.53 -1.71 6.76
CA HIS A 160 -15.48 -0.28 6.42
C HIS A 160 -15.98 -0.03 5.00
N TYR A 161 -15.49 -0.80 4.02
CA TYR A 161 -15.94 -0.67 2.63
C TYR A 161 -17.39 -1.08 2.43
N GLU A 162 -17.86 -2.10 3.14
CA GLU A 162 -19.24 -2.56 3.03
C GLU A 162 -20.24 -1.57 3.64
N LYS A 163 -19.91 -0.97 4.79
CA LYS A 163 -20.89 -0.25 5.63
C LYS A 163 -20.69 1.26 5.62
N ASP A 164 -19.45 1.72 5.63
CA ASP A 164 -19.15 3.12 5.91
C ASP A 164 -18.98 3.97 4.66
N ILE A 165 -18.49 3.36 3.56
CA ILE A 165 -18.20 4.07 2.30
C ILE A 165 -18.71 3.41 1.00
N PRO A 166 -19.75 2.55 0.98
CA PRO A 166 -20.16 1.88 -0.26
C PRO A 166 -20.60 2.88 -1.34
N ASP A 167 -21.34 3.93 -0.96
CA ASP A 167 -21.82 4.97 -1.87
C ASP A 167 -20.68 5.79 -2.46
N LEU A 168 -19.58 5.96 -1.71
CA LEU A 168 -18.43 6.72 -2.15
C LEU A 168 -17.57 5.90 -3.12
N LEU A 169 -17.42 4.60 -2.84
CA LEU A 169 -16.74 3.63 -3.70
C LEU A 169 -17.46 3.45 -5.04
N ALA A 170 -18.79 3.59 -5.07
CA ALA A 170 -19.60 3.49 -6.29
C ALA A 170 -19.50 4.71 -7.22
N ARG A 171 -18.98 5.85 -6.74
CA ARG A 171 -18.88 7.07 -7.56
C ARG A 171 -17.78 6.97 -8.59
N GLU A 172 -17.89 7.79 -9.64
CA GLU A 172 -16.86 7.94 -10.66
C GLU A 172 -15.49 8.32 -10.05
N PRO A 173 -14.37 7.77 -10.54
CA PRO A 173 -13.03 8.01 -10.00
C PRO A 173 -12.45 9.38 -10.40
N THR A 174 -13.18 10.46 -10.10
CA THR A 174 -12.68 11.84 -10.21
C THR A 174 -11.68 12.15 -9.08
N ASP A 175 -10.85 13.17 -9.25
CA ASP A 175 -9.89 13.60 -8.21
C ASP A 175 -10.59 13.89 -6.88
N ALA A 176 -11.75 14.54 -6.92
CA ALA A 176 -12.53 14.86 -5.73
C ALA A 176 -13.05 13.60 -5.01
N ASN A 177 -13.57 12.61 -5.75
CA ASN A 177 -14.08 11.38 -5.15
C ASN A 177 -12.95 10.48 -4.63
N ILE A 178 -11.83 10.39 -5.37
CA ILE A 178 -10.63 9.67 -4.91
C ILE A 178 -10.09 10.32 -3.64
N ARG A 179 -10.05 11.66 -3.59
CA ARG A 179 -9.62 12.38 -2.39
C ARG A 179 -10.52 12.09 -1.19
N ALA A 180 -11.83 12.12 -1.40
CA ALA A 180 -12.78 11.81 -0.34
C ALA A 180 -12.60 10.38 0.20
N VAL A 181 -12.32 9.38 -0.67
CA VAL A 181 -11.99 8.02 -0.23
C VAL A 181 -10.70 8.01 0.58
N ALA A 182 -9.64 8.65 0.08
CA ALA A 182 -8.35 8.72 0.77
C ALA A 182 -8.44 9.35 2.17
N ASP A 183 -9.19 10.45 2.31
CA ASP A 183 -9.41 11.11 3.60
C ASP A 183 -10.22 10.21 4.55
N ARG A 184 -11.26 9.54 4.03
CA ARG A 184 -12.13 8.67 4.82
C ARG A 184 -11.43 7.38 5.28
N GLU A 185 -10.62 6.79 4.42
CA GLU A 185 -9.75 5.67 4.80
C GLU A 185 -8.71 6.10 5.82
N THR A 186 -8.09 7.27 5.66
CA THR A 186 -7.13 7.78 6.64
C THR A 186 -7.77 7.96 8.00
N ALA A 187 -9.00 8.48 8.05
CA ALA A 187 -9.77 8.57 9.30
C ALA A 187 -10.07 7.19 9.90
N PHE A 188 -10.40 6.19 9.07
CA PHE A 188 -10.58 4.80 9.53
C PHE A 188 -9.28 4.23 10.13
N TRP A 189 -8.15 4.38 9.43
CA TRP A 189 -6.87 3.83 9.87
C TRP A 189 -6.31 4.52 11.11
N ASN A 190 -6.64 5.80 11.30
CA ASN A 190 -6.31 6.56 12.52
C ASN A 190 -7.32 6.34 13.66
N SER A 191 -8.39 5.58 13.44
CA SER A 191 -9.36 5.31 14.49
C SER A 191 -8.79 4.37 15.55
N GLU A 192 -9.04 4.67 16.82
CA GLU A 192 -8.58 3.85 17.95
C GLU A 192 -9.20 2.44 17.96
N LYS A 193 -10.41 2.31 17.39
CA LYS A 193 -11.23 1.11 17.47
C LYS A 193 -10.94 0.12 16.35
N ASP A 194 -10.83 0.63 15.13
CA ASP A 194 -10.85 -0.19 13.92
C ASP A 194 -9.63 0.07 13.02
N GLY A 195 -8.72 0.97 13.40
CA GLY A 195 -7.48 1.25 12.69
C GLY A 195 -6.31 0.35 13.10
N ASN A 196 -5.15 0.55 12.49
CA ASN A 196 -3.89 0.00 12.99
C ASN A 196 -2.73 0.91 12.63
N TRP A 197 -1.60 0.73 13.32
CA TRP A 197 -0.42 1.59 13.19
C TRP A 197 0.13 1.65 11.75
N LEU A 198 0.08 0.55 10.99
CA LEU A 198 0.59 0.50 9.62
C LEU A 198 -0.31 1.31 8.67
N GLY A 199 -1.63 1.17 8.84
CA GLY A 199 -2.59 2.03 8.17
C GLY A 199 -2.38 3.50 8.56
N ALA A 200 -2.23 3.81 9.84
CA ALA A 200 -2.04 5.17 10.32
C ALA A 200 -0.76 5.84 9.78
N ALA A 201 0.28 5.05 9.46
CA ALA A 201 1.53 5.54 8.89
C ALA A 201 1.42 6.07 7.45
N VAL A 202 0.36 5.69 6.72
CA VAL A 202 0.09 6.20 5.38
C VAL A 202 -0.74 7.47 5.49
N SER A 203 -0.33 8.57 4.86
CA SER A 203 -1.11 9.81 4.84
C SER A 203 -2.26 9.76 3.83
N ALA A 204 -3.22 10.68 3.97
CA ALA A 204 -4.29 10.86 2.98
C ALA A 204 -3.72 11.21 1.60
N ASP A 205 -2.67 12.04 1.53
CA ASP A 205 -2.01 12.40 0.27
C ASP A 205 -1.38 11.18 -0.41
N ARG A 206 -0.73 10.30 0.38
CA ARG A 206 -0.15 9.07 -0.15
C ARG A 206 -1.22 8.13 -0.68
N ARG A 207 -2.32 7.94 0.05
CA ARG A 207 -3.48 7.14 -0.43
C ARG A 207 -4.09 7.72 -1.70
N TYR A 208 -4.26 9.04 -1.72
CA TYR A 208 -4.78 9.76 -2.87
C TYR A 208 -3.91 9.50 -4.11
N ASN A 209 -2.59 9.68 -4.00
CA ASN A 209 -1.66 9.43 -5.10
C ASN A 209 -1.72 7.97 -5.59
N MET A 210 -1.72 7.00 -4.68
CA MET A 210 -1.83 5.59 -5.04
C MET A 210 -3.12 5.25 -5.82
N LEU A 211 -4.23 5.90 -5.50
CA LEU A 211 -5.50 5.74 -6.20
C LEU A 211 -5.53 6.50 -7.53
N VAL A 212 -4.87 7.65 -7.63
CA VAL A 212 -4.68 8.38 -8.89
C VAL A 212 -3.80 7.58 -9.86
N ASP A 213 -2.73 6.98 -9.37
CA ASP A 213 -1.86 6.10 -10.16
C ASP A 213 -2.65 4.87 -10.64
N ALA A 214 -3.41 4.23 -9.75
CA ALA A 214 -4.27 3.11 -10.10
C ALA A 214 -5.33 3.46 -11.15
N ARG A 215 -5.91 4.67 -11.08
CA ARG A 215 -6.81 5.18 -12.11
C ARG A 215 -6.10 5.37 -13.44
N THR A 216 -4.89 5.93 -13.41
CA THR A 216 -4.08 6.17 -14.62
C THR A 216 -3.75 4.86 -15.31
N ASP A 217 -3.30 3.86 -14.56
CA ASP A 217 -3.05 2.51 -15.07
C ASP A 217 -4.32 1.89 -15.66
N TRP A 218 -5.43 1.97 -14.94
CA TRP A 218 -6.73 1.46 -15.41
C TRP A 218 -7.20 2.13 -16.71
N LEU A 219 -6.99 3.44 -16.86
CA LEU A 219 -7.28 4.15 -18.10
C LEU A 219 -6.36 3.68 -19.25
N ASN A 220 -5.08 3.44 -18.97
CA ASN A 220 -4.11 2.99 -19.97
C ASN A 220 -4.35 1.57 -20.47
N GLU A 221 -5.08 0.74 -19.71
CA GLU A 221 -5.51 -0.59 -20.14
C GLU A 221 -6.68 -0.55 -21.13
N MET A 222 -7.37 0.58 -21.27
CA MET A 222 -8.49 0.73 -22.19
C MET A 222 -8.03 0.99 -23.64
N PRO A 223 -8.83 0.58 -24.64
CA PRO A 223 -8.65 1.05 -26.01
C PRO A 223 -8.63 2.59 -26.09
N PRO A 224 -7.77 3.23 -26.92
CA PRO A 224 -7.57 4.68 -26.91
C PRO A 224 -8.86 5.51 -26.99
N ALA A 225 -9.79 5.13 -27.88
CA ALA A 225 -11.06 5.85 -28.03
C ALA A 225 -11.94 5.80 -26.76
N GLN A 226 -11.93 4.66 -26.05
CA GLN A 226 -12.65 4.48 -24.79
C GLN A 226 -11.96 5.23 -23.67
N ARG A 227 -10.62 5.15 -23.60
CA ARG A 227 -9.80 5.89 -22.64
C ARG A 227 -10.08 7.39 -22.71
N ASP A 228 -10.09 7.97 -23.90
CA ASP A 228 -10.29 9.42 -24.09
C ASP A 228 -11.72 9.86 -23.78
N GLN A 229 -12.70 8.97 -24.00
CA GLN A 229 -14.08 9.22 -23.59
C GLN A 229 -14.20 9.24 -22.06
N VAL A 230 -13.67 8.21 -21.38
CA VAL A 230 -13.73 8.10 -19.92
C VAL A 230 -12.91 9.20 -19.26
N ALA A 231 -11.71 9.50 -19.73
CA ALA A 231 -10.89 10.58 -19.18
C ALA A 231 -11.59 11.95 -19.26
N ARG A 232 -12.28 12.24 -20.37
CA ARG A 232 -13.10 13.46 -20.50
C ARG A 232 -14.26 13.49 -19.52
N GLN A 233 -14.95 12.37 -19.33
CA GLN A 233 -16.02 12.25 -18.33
C GLN A 233 -15.50 12.52 -16.92
N LEU A 234 -14.31 12.03 -16.60
CA LEU A 234 -13.69 12.19 -15.29
C LEU A 234 -13.00 13.55 -15.09
N GLY A 235 -12.89 14.38 -16.13
CA GLY A 235 -12.17 15.66 -16.09
C GLY A 235 -10.65 15.50 -15.96
N VAL A 236 -10.10 14.34 -16.32
CA VAL A 236 -8.67 14.03 -16.20
C VAL A 236 -7.96 14.36 -17.51
N ARG A 237 -6.81 15.05 -17.42
CA ARG A 237 -5.90 15.21 -18.55
C ARG A 237 -4.96 14.00 -18.59
N LEU A 238 -5.06 13.20 -19.63
CA LEU A 238 -4.06 12.18 -19.93
C LEU A 238 -2.79 12.93 -20.38
N GLY A 239 -1.63 12.58 -19.83
CA GLY A 239 -0.36 13.17 -20.27
C GLY A 239 -0.12 12.88 -21.76
N ASP A 240 0.37 13.89 -22.48
CA ASP A 240 0.81 13.78 -23.88
C ASP A 240 2.09 12.93 -24.00
#